data_AF-A0A523JFP5-F1
#
_entry.id   AF-A0A523JFP5-F1
#
_cell.length_a   1.000
_cell.length_b   1.000
_cell.length_c   1.000
_cell.angle_alpha   90.00
_cell.angle_beta   90.00
_cell.angle_gamma   90.00
#
_symmetry.space_group_name_H-M   'P 1'
#
loop_
_entity.id
_entity.type
_entity.pdbx_description
1 polymer ?
#
loop_
_entity_poly.entity_id
_entity_poly.type
_entity_poly.pdbx_seq_one_letter_code
_entity_poly.pdbx_strand_id
1 'polypeptide(L)'
;TDGQIFLESDLFNAGIRPAVNVGLSVSRVGGSAQVKMMKKIAGTLRLDLAQYRELAAFAAFGSDLDEATQRQLNRGERLVELLKQGQFDPMEVTDQVLQLYAATKGYLDEVPVNKINEVATDLVDHIKSRHSELYNELKTQNVINDENDERLNEILTSFMETKKF
;
A
#
# COMPACT_ATOMS: atom_id res chain seq x y z
N THR A 1 6.24 18.68 -19.91
CA THR A 1 5.57 18.74 -18.59
C THR A 1 6.55 18.35 -17.51
N ASP A 2 6.27 18.65 -16.24
CA ASP A 2 7.14 18.32 -15.10
C ASP A 2 7.00 16.87 -14.61
N GLY A 3 6.45 16.00 -15.44
CA GLY A 3 6.15 14.62 -15.14
C GLY A 3 5.13 14.06 -16.11
N GLN A 4 4.93 12.76 -16.00
CA GLN A 4 3.95 12.03 -16.78
C GLN A 4 3.41 10.83 -16.00
N ILE A 5 2.14 10.53 -16.23
CA ILE A 5 1.47 9.32 -15.77
C ILE A 5 1.17 8.49 -17.02
N PHE A 6 1.81 7.34 -17.14
CA PHE A 6 1.59 6.42 -18.25
C PHE A 6 0.50 5.42 -17.89
N LEU A 7 -0.47 5.27 -18.79
CA LEU A 7 -1.53 4.28 -18.69
C LEU A 7 -1.29 3.20 -19.75
N GLU A 8 -1.47 1.94 -19.38
CA GLU A 8 -1.26 0.80 -20.28
C GLU A 8 -2.52 -0.06 -20.42
N SER A 9 -2.85 -0.42 -21.66
CA SER A 9 -3.99 -1.29 -21.96
C SER A 9 -3.84 -2.68 -21.34
N ASP A 10 -2.62 -3.22 -21.29
CA ASP A 10 -2.37 -4.55 -20.72
C ASP A 10 -2.67 -4.58 -19.22
N LEU A 11 -2.29 -3.54 -18.47
CA LEU A 11 -2.64 -3.39 -17.06
C LEU A 11 -4.16 -3.30 -16.88
N PHE A 12 -4.83 -2.52 -17.72
CA PHE A 12 -6.29 -2.38 -17.68
C PHE A 12 -7.01 -3.71 -17.93
N ASN A 13 -6.53 -4.50 -18.90
CA ASN A 13 -7.05 -5.81 -19.27
C ASN A 13 -6.77 -6.87 -18.20
N ALA A 14 -5.65 -6.76 -17.48
CA ALA A 14 -5.31 -7.57 -16.32
C ALA A 14 -6.08 -7.18 -15.04
N GLY A 15 -6.99 -6.20 -15.12
CA GLY A 15 -7.82 -5.77 -14.00
C GLY A 15 -7.13 -4.81 -13.03
N ILE A 16 -5.97 -4.23 -13.38
CA ILE A 16 -5.32 -3.17 -12.62
C ILE A 16 -5.94 -1.84 -13.04
N ARG A 17 -6.70 -1.24 -12.13
CA ARG A 17 -7.44 0.01 -12.35
C ARG A 17 -7.29 0.88 -11.09
N PRO A 18 -6.69 2.08 -11.18
CA PRO A 18 -6.21 2.75 -12.39
C PRO A 18 -5.00 2.05 -13.03
N ALA A 19 -4.96 2.02 -14.36
CA ALA A 19 -3.98 1.25 -15.15
C ALA A 19 -2.61 1.94 -15.28
N VAL A 20 -2.09 2.47 -14.15
CA VAL A 20 -0.86 3.27 -14.11
C VAL A 20 0.37 2.38 -14.16
N ASN A 21 1.23 2.57 -15.16
CA ASN A 21 2.56 1.96 -15.13
C ASN A 21 3.49 2.80 -14.24
N VAL A 22 3.68 2.36 -12.99
CA VAL A 22 4.55 3.04 -12.01
C VAL A 22 6.03 3.09 -12.39
N GLY A 23 6.49 2.21 -13.30
CA GLY A 23 7.89 2.17 -13.75
C GLY A 23 8.22 3.21 -14.82
N LEU A 24 7.24 3.55 -15.67
CA LEU A 24 7.38 4.58 -16.71
C LEU A 24 6.88 5.96 -16.25
N SER A 25 5.99 5.99 -15.25
CA SER A 25 5.44 7.22 -14.69
C SER A 25 6.46 7.91 -13.78
N VAL A 26 6.62 9.22 -13.93
CA VAL A 26 7.57 10.01 -13.15
C VAL A 26 7.01 11.39 -12.82
N SER A 27 7.47 11.96 -11.71
CA SER A 27 7.27 13.36 -11.35
C SER A 27 8.62 13.99 -11.03
N ARG A 28 8.95 15.10 -11.71
CA ARG A 28 10.19 15.87 -11.48
C ARG A 28 10.16 16.63 -10.15
N VAL A 29 8.98 17.01 -9.69
CA VAL A 29 8.78 17.62 -8.36
C VAL A 29 8.92 16.55 -7.27
N GLY A 30 8.46 15.34 -7.55
CA GLY A 30 8.66 14.16 -6.71
C GLY A 30 8.16 14.33 -5.27
N GLY A 31 8.95 13.82 -4.32
CA GLY A 31 8.60 13.82 -2.90
C GLY A 31 8.57 15.19 -2.21
N SER A 32 8.96 16.27 -2.90
CA SER A 32 8.86 17.63 -2.34
C SER A 32 7.42 18.15 -2.28
N ALA A 33 6.54 17.62 -3.13
CA ALA A 33 5.10 17.94 -3.10
C ALA A 33 4.29 17.00 -2.19
N GLN A 34 4.93 16.00 -1.58
CA GLN A 34 4.25 15.03 -0.72
C GLN A 34 4.20 15.52 0.73
N VAL A 35 3.08 15.24 1.40
CA VAL A 35 3.01 15.36 2.86
C VAL A 35 3.99 14.38 3.51
N LYS A 36 4.53 14.74 4.68
CA LYS A 36 5.64 14.02 5.32
C LYS A 36 5.30 12.54 5.58
N MET A 37 4.09 12.23 6.04
CA MET A 37 3.63 10.85 6.26
C MET A 37 3.61 10.02 4.98
N MET A 38 3.10 10.57 3.87
CA MET A 38 3.08 9.88 2.57
C MET A 38 4.51 9.63 2.07
N LYS A 39 5.40 10.63 2.22
CA LYS A 39 6.80 10.49 1.83
C LYS A 39 7.52 9.37 2.59
N LYS A 40 7.22 9.20 3.89
CA LYS A 40 7.79 8.12 4.73
C LYS A 40 7.43 6.73 4.18
N ILE A 41 6.23 6.55 3.67
CA ILE A 41 5.73 5.25 3.18
C ILE A 41 6.05 5.01 1.70
N ALA A 42 5.93 6.04 0.87
CA ALA A 42 6.09 5.93 -0.58
C ALA A 42 7.49 5.45 -1.01
N GLY A 43 8.53 5.71 -0.20
CA GLY A 43 9.88 5.21 -0.45
C GLY A 43 9.95 3.69 -0.41
N THR A 44 9.44 3.08 0.67
CA THR A 44 9.38 1.63 0.83
C THR A 44 8.46 0.98 -0.20
N LEU A 45 7.27 1.56 -0.42
CA LEU A 45 6.32 1.09 -1.42
C LEU A 45 6.95 0.98 -2.82
N ARG A 46 7.72 2.01 -3.22
CA ARG A 46 8.39 2.03 -4.52
C ARG A 46 9.43 0.91 -4.64
N LEU A 47 10.19 0.66 -3.58
CA LEU A 47 11.18 -0.41 -3.55
C LEU A 47 10.51 -1.79 -3.66
N ASP A 48 9.47 -2.02 -2.86
CA ASP A 48 8.74 -3.29 -2.82
C ASP A 48 8.11 -3.60 -4.18
N LEU A 49 7.45 -2.62 -4.82
CA LEU A 49 6.84 -2.80 -6.14
C LEU A 49 7.87 -3.00 -7.26
N ALA A 50 9.03 -2.35 -7.17
CA ALA A 50 10.10 -2.55 -8.15
C ALA A 50 10.65 -3.98 -8.05
N GLN A 51 10.95 -4.44 -6.84
CA GLN A 51 11.43 -5.80 -6.60
C GLN A 51 10.39 -6.85 -6.97
N TYR A 52 9.11 -6.62 -6.66
CA TYR A 52 8.01 -7.48 -7.06
C TYR A 52 7.96 -7.67 -8.59
N ARG A 53 8.10 -6.60 -9.36
CA ARG A 53 8.07 -6.66 -10.83
C ARG A 53 9.23 -7.47 -11.39
N GLU A 54 10.43 -7.28 -10.84
CA GLU A 54 11.61 -8.08 -11.22
C GLU A 54 11.35 -9.56 -10.93
N LEU A 55 10.95 -9.89 -9.70
CA LEU A 55 10.72 -11.26 -9.27
C LEU A 55 9.55 -11.94 -9.99
N ALA A 56 8.46 -11.23 -10.26
CA ALA A 56 7.30 -11.78 -10.96
C ALA A 56 7.65 -12.22 -12.39
N ALA A 57 8.55 -11.48 -13.06
CA ALA A 57 9.06 -11.87 -14.37
C ALA A 57 9.90 -13.16 -14.28
N PHE A 58 10.71 -13.33 -13.23
CA PHE A 58 11.50 -14.57 -13.02
C PHE A 58 10.62 -15.76 -12.63
N ALA A 59 9.64 -15.56 -11.74
CA ALA A 59 8.73 -16.60 -11.26
C ALA A 59 7.92 -17.24 -12.39
N ALA A 60 7.60 -16.48 -13.45
CA ALA A 60 6.90 -16.98 -14.63
C ALA A 60 7.68 -18.08 -15.39
N PHE A 61 8.99 -18.22 -15.17
CA PHE A 61 9.84 -19.24 -15.79
C PHE A 61 10.00 -20.51 -14.94
N GLY A 62 9.28 -20.65 -13.82
CA GLY A 62 9.07 -21.92 -13.12
C GLY A 62 10.24 -22.42 -12.25
N SER A 63 11.07 -21.53 -11.70
CA SER A 63 12.12 -21.92 -10.76
C SER A 63 11.60 -22.11 -9.33
N ASP A 64 12.22 -23.03 -8.57
CA ASP A 64 12.06 -23.09 -7.12
C ASP A 64 12.50 -21.76 -6.48
N LEU A 65 11.59 -21.13 -5.74
CA LEU A 65 11.83 -19.86 -5.07
C LEU A 65 12.05 -20.10 -3.59
N ASP A 66 13.06 -19.46 -3.01
CA ASP A 66 13.29 -19.48 -1.57
C ASP A 66 12.17 -18.72 -0.81
N GLU A 67 12.05 -18.96 0.50
CA GLU A 67 11.00 -18.36 1.33
C GLU A 67 11.05 -16.82 1.34
N ALA A 68 12.23 -16.23 1.18
CA ALA A 68 12.38 -14.78 1.09
C ALA A 68 11.73 -14.24 -0.18
N THR A 69 12.02 -14.85 -1.33
CA THR A 69 11.43 -14.46 -2.63
C THR A 69 9.93 -14.69 -2.65
N GLN A 70 9.45 -15.80 -2.08
CA GLN A 70 8.00 -16.07 -1.97
C GLN A 70 7.29 -15.00 -1.15
N ARG A 71 7.84 -14.61 0.01
CA ARG A 71 7.27 -13.52 0.83
C ARG A 71 7.21 -12.20 0.08
N GLN A 72 8.25 -11.89 -0.68
CA GLN A 72 8.33 -10.66 -1.46
C GLN A 72 7.31 -10.64 -2.61
N LEU A 73 7.12 -11.77 -3.30
CA LEU A 73 6.07 -11.93 -4.30
C LEU A 73 4.67 -11.78 -3.69
N ASN A 74 4.44 -12.45 -2.57
CA ASN A 74 3.17 -12.40 -1.83
C ASN A 74 2.82 -10.97 -1.40
N ARG A 75 3.80 -10.23 -0.84
CA ARG A 75 3.58 -8.83 -0.45
C ARG A 75 3.33 -7.94 -1.66
N GLY A 76 4.13 -8.10 -2.71
CA GLY A 76 3.98 -7.30 -3.93
C GLY A 76 2.62 -7.47 -4.61
N GLU A 77 2.10 -8.69 -4.65
CA GLU A 77 0.75 -8.97 -5.17
C GLU A 77 -0.34 -8.21 -4.38
N ARG A 78 -0.23 -8.20 -3.05
CA ARG A 78 -1.15 -7.47 -2.16
C ARG A 78 -1.03 -5.97 -2.31
N LEU A 79 0.20 -5.45 -2.48
CA LEU A 79 0.42 -4.02 -2.76
C LEU A 79 -0.20 -3.61 -4.09
N VAL A 80 -0.10 -4.46 -5.13
CA VAL A 80 -0.75 -4.19 -6.43
C VAL A 80 -2.27 -4.19 -6.29
N GLU A 81 -2.83 -5.14 -5.54
CA GLU A 81 -4.27 -5.20 -5.28
C GLU A 81 -4.78 -3.98 -4.52
N LEU A 82 -4.04 -3.54 -3.50
CA LEU A 82 -4.36 -2.38 -2.66
C LEU A 82 -4.31 -1.05 -3.43
N LEU A 83 -3.50 -0.97 -4.49
CA LEU A 83 -3.41 0.22 -5.35
C LEU A 83 -4.54 0.29 -6.38
N LYS A 84 -5.43 -0.71 -6.44
CA LYS A 84 -6.62 -0.63 -7.27
C LYS A 84 -7.65 0.27 -6.61
N GLN A 85 -8.27 1.13 -7.40
CA GLN A 85 -9.23 2.11 -6.92
C GLN A 85 -10.33 2.32 -7.96
N GLY A 86 -11.57 2.38 -7.48
CA GLY A 86 -12.74 2.63 -8.30
C GLY A 86 -12.76 4.04 -8.89
N GLN A 87 -13.54 4.21 -9.97
CA GLN A 87 -13.79 5.54 -10.51
C GLN A 87 -14.71 6.32 -9.56
N PHE A 88 -14.47 7.63 -9.44
CA PHE A 88 -15.25 8.55 -8.60
C PHE A 88 -15.16 8.29 -7.09
N ASP A 89 -14.15 7.54 -6.66
CA ASP A 89 -13.95 7.20 -5.25
C ASP A 89 -12.62 7.76 -4.72
N PRO A 90 -12.39 9.09 -4.73
CA PRO A 90 -11.15 9.67 -4.22
C PRO A 90 -11.01 9.44 -2.71
N MET A 91 -9.80 9.12 -2.27
CA MET A 91 -9.52 8.83 -0.87
C MET A 91 -8.75 9.97 -0.20
N GLU A 92 -9.05 10.20 1.09
CA GLU A 92 -8.26 11.09 1.94
C GLU A 92 -6.82 10.59 2.08
N VAL A 93 -5.86 11.51 2.15
CA VAL A 93 -4.43 11.14 2.20
C VAL A 93 -4.10 10.34 3.46
N THR A 94 -4.77 10.64 4.58
CA THR A 94 -4.62 9.88 5.83
C THR A 94 -5.07 8.43 5.65
N ASP A 95 -6.18 8.19 4.95
CA ASP A 95 -6.69 6.84 4.69
C ASP A 95 -5.71 6.06 3.82
N GLN A 96 -5.21 6.67 2.74
CA GLN A 96 -4.21 6.08 1.86
C GLN A 96 -2.95 5.68 2.66
N VAL A 97 -2.48 6.58 3.53
CA VAL A 97 -1.29 6.35 4.37
C VAL A 97 -1.51 5.19 5.32
N LEU A 98 -2.66 5.07 5.98
CA LEU A 98 -2.95 3.97 6.90
C LEU A 98 -2.99 2.62 6.19
N GLN A 99 -3.63 2.54 5.02
CA GLN A 99 -3.68 1.31 4.23
C GLN A 99 -2.28 0.88 3.75
N LEU A 100 -1.52 1.82 3.17
CA LEU A 100 -0.18 1.55 2.69
C LEU A 100 0.80 1.24 3.84
N TYR A 101 0.61 1.84 5.00
CA TYR A 101 1.40 1.55 6.20
C TYR A 101 1.22 0.08 6.61
N ALA A 102 -0.03 -0.37 6.72
CA ALA A 102 -0.33 -1.76 7.09
C ALA A 102 0.28 -2.75 6.09
N ALA A 103 0.16 -2.48 4.79
CA ALA A 103 0.68 -3.33 3.74
C ALA A 103 2.21 -3.39 3.71
N THR A 104 2.89 -2.23 3.75
CA THR A 104 4.36 -2.16 3.69
C THR A 104 5.04 -2.72 4.93
N LYS A 105 4.39 -2.67 6.09
CA LYS A 105 4.86 -3.32 7.34
C LYS A 105 4.58 -4.82 7.38
N GLY A 106 3.83 -5.37 6.42
CA GLY A 106 3.54 -6.79 6.30
C GLY A 106 2.33 -7.27 7.10
N TYR A 107 1.54 -6.37 7.70
CA TYR A 107 0.32 -6.76 8.43
C TYR A 107 -0.71 -7.43 7.52
N LEU A 108 -0.68 -7.16 6.21
CA LEU A 108 -1.61 -7.75 5.26
C LEU A 108 -1.08 -9.02 4.59
N ASP A 109 0.13 -9.50 4.93
CA ASP A 109 0.78 -10.61 4.22
C ASP A 109 0.00 -11.93 4.34
N GLU A 110 -0.77 -12.14 5.41
CA GLU A 110 -1.60 -13.34 5.58
C GLU A 110 -3.00 -13.19 4.98
N VAL A 111 -3.41 -11.97 4.61
CA VAL A 111 -4.74 -11.71 4.06
C VAL A 111 -4.81 -12.27 2.62
N PRO A 112 -5.87 -13.04 2.28
CA PRO A 112 -6.12 -13.46 0.91
C PRO A 112 -6.23 -12.26 -0.03
N VAL A 113 -5.61 -12.33 -1.21
CA VAL A 113 -5.53 -11.21 -2.17
C VAL A 113 -6.91 -10.63 -2.48
N ASN A 114 -7.91 -11.49 -2.69
CA ASN A 114 -9.28 -11.07 -2.99
C ASN A 114 -10.01 -10.34 -1.85
N LYS A 115 -9.47 -10.34 -0.62
CA LYS A 115 -10.00 -9.64 0.55
C LYS A 115 -9.20 -8.41 0.95
N ILE A 116 -8.08 -8.10 0.28
CA ILE A 116 -7.18 -7.01 0.67
C ILE A 116 -7.90 -5.66 0.77
N ASN A 117 -8.70 -5.30 -0.24
CA ASN A 117 -9.40 -4.02 -0.26
C ASN A 117 -10.50 -3.92 0.82
N GLU A 118 -11.19 -5.02 1.10
CA GLU A 118 -12.17 -5.10 2.19
C GLU A 118 -11.49 -4.88 3.55
N VAL A 119 -10.42 -5.63 3.81
CA VAL A 119 -9.67 -5.55 5.08
C VAL A 119 -9.02 -4.19 5.27
N ALA A 120 -8.45 -3.61 4.22
CA ALA A 120 -7.83 -2.30 4.27
C ALA A 120 -8.86 -1.19 4.56
N THR A 121 -10.09 -1.32 4.04
CA THR A 121 -11.19 -0.41 4.35
C THR A 121 -11.67 -0.57 5.78
N ASP A 122 -11.93 -1.82 6.21
CA ASP A 122 -12.34 -2.14 7.59
C ASP A 122 -11.31 -1.65 8.62
N LEU A 123 -10.03 -1.75 8.31
CA LEU A 123 -8.93 -1.28 9.15
C LEU A 123 -8.97 0.23 9.33
N VAL A 124 -9.17 0.98 8.24
CA VAL A 124 -9.30 2.43 8.30
C VAL A 124 -10.54 2.83 9.10
N ASP A 125 -11.67 2.16 8.88
CA ASP A 125 -12.91 2.41 9.61
C ASP A 125 -12.80 2.05 11.10
N HIS A 126 -12.05 1.00 11.43
CA HIS A 126 -11.72 0.65 12.80
C HIS A 126 -10.91 1.76 13.48
N ILE A 127 -9.86 2.27 12.82
CA ILE A 127 -9.04 3.37 13.35
C ILE A 127 -9.89 4.63 13.52
N LYS A 128 -10.73 4.98 12.54
CA LYS A 128 -11.62 6.15 12.62
C LYS A 128 -12.63 6.06 13.77
N SER A 129 -13.19 4.87 13.99
CA SER A 129 -14.27 4.67 14.97
C SER A 129 -13.75 4.43 16.39
N ARG A 130 -12.63 3.72 16.56
CA ARG A 130 -12.09 3.32 17.87
C ARG A 130 -10.89 4.14 18.32
N HIS A 131 -10.18 4.76 17.37
CA HIS A 131 -8.95 5.50 17.62
C HIS A 131 -8.99 6.88 16.93
N SER A 132 -10.12 7.57 17.02
CA SER A 132 -10.38 8.85 16.35
C SER A 132 -9.36 9.94 16.73
N GLU A 133 -8.85 9.92 17.96
CA GLU A 133 -7.81 10.83 18.42
C GLU A 133 -6.52 10.68 17.60
N LEU A 134 -6.02 9.45 17.45
CA LEU A 134 -4.83 9.15 16.64
C LEU A 134 -5.07 9.51 15.17
N TYR A 135 -6.26 9.19 14.63
CA TYR A 135 -6.61 9.55 13.26
C TYR A 135 -6.56 11.07 13.02
N ASN A 136 -7.14 11.85 13.93
CA ASN A 136 -7.17 13.31 13.85
C ASN A 136 -5.77 13.91 14.04
N GLU A 137 -4.96 13.32 14.90
CA GLU A 137 -3.57 13.69 15.09
C GLU A 137 -2.77 13.52 13.79
N LEU A 138 -2.85 12.35 13.15
CA LEU A 138 -2.19 12.07 11.87
C LEU A 138 -2.67 13.02 10.77
N LYS A 139 -3.99 13.26 10.68
CA LYS A 139 -4.58 14.17 9.70
C LYS A 139 -4.09 15.61 9.87
N THR A 140 -3.92 16.06 11.11
CA THR A 140 -3.49 17.44 11.41
C THR A 140 -1.98 17.61 11.23
N GLN A 141 -1.19 16.71 11.81
CA GLN A 141 0.26 16.80 11.81
C GLN A 141 0.88 16.40 10.46
N ASN A 142 0.17 15.58 9.66
CA ASN A 142 0.65 15.03 8.39
C ASN A 142 1.99 14.28 8.52
N VAL A 143 2.28 13.73 9.70
CA VAL A 143 3.54 13.07 10.08
C VAL A 143 3.23 11.82 10.89
N ILE A 144 3.99 10.74 10.65
CA ILE A 144 4.08 9.59 11.55
C ILE A 144 5.40 9.72 12.32
N ASN A 145 5.31 10.22 13.55
CA ASN A 145 6.40 10.25 14.52
C ASN A 145 6.55 8.88 15.21
N ASP A 146 7.52 8.71 16.10
CA ASP A 146 7.81 7.41 16.72
C ASP A 146 6.68 6.97 17.67
N GLU A 147 6.09 7.90 18.43
CA GLU A 147 4.96 7.64 19.33
C GLU A 147 3.73 7.11 18.56
N ASN A 148 3.36 7.76 17.46
CA ASN A 148 2.23 7.32 16.65
C ASN A 148 2.55 6.07 15.82
N ASP A 149 3.83 5.83 15.47
CA ASP A 149 4.26 4.57 14.84
C ASP A 149 4.01 3.38 15.79
N GLU A 150 4.42 3.50 17.05
CA GLU A 150 4.20 2.48 18.08
C GLU A 150 2.71 2.20 18.28
N ARG A 151 1.91 3.26 18.47
CA ARG A 151 0.44 3.13 18.62
C ARG A 151 -0.21 2.47 17.41
N LEU A 152 0.21 2.83 16.19
CA LEU A 152 -0.28 2.18 14.97
C LEU A 152 0.07 0.70 14.94
N ASN A 153 1.31 0.33 15.27
CA ASN A 153 1.74 -1.06 15.29
C ASN A 153 0.91 -1.90 16.28
N GLU A 154 0.62 -1.37 17.47
CA GLU A 154 -0.23 -2.04 18.47
C GLU A 154 -1.66 -2.24 17.96
N ILE A 155 -2.28 -1.18 17.42
CA ILE A 155 -3.65 -1.24 16.90
C ILE A 155 -3.75 -2.23 15.74
N LEU A 156 -2.79 -2.20 14.81
CA LEU A 156 -2.77 -3.10 13.66
C LEU A 156 -2.60 -4.55 14.08
N THR A 157 -1.71 -4.82 15.04
CA THR A 157 -1.52 -6.17 15.58
C THR A 157 -2.83 -6.69 16.18
N SER A 158 -3.48 -5.90 17.05
CA SER A 158 -4.74 -6.28 17.69
C SER A 158 -5.89 -6.47 16.68
N PHE A 159 -5.96 -5.61 15.66
CA PHE A 159 -6.96 -5.72 14.60
C PHE A 159 -6.78 -7.02 13.80
N MET A 160 -5.54 -7.34 13.42
CA MET A 160 -5.22 -8.55 12.66
C MET A 160 -5.47 -9.82 13.48
N GLU A 161 -5.18 -9.84 14.79
CA GLU A 161 -5.52 -10.97 15.66
C GLU A 161 -7.03 -11.23 15.75
N THR A 162 -7.83 -10.17 15.67
CA THR A 162 -9.30 -10.27 15.71
C THR A 162 -9.88 -10.82 14.41
N LYS A 163 -9.25 -10.50 13.27
CA LYS A 163 -9.66 -10.96 11.95
C LYS A 163 -8.91 -12.24 11.59
N LYS A 164 -9.50 -13.40 11.89
CA LYS A 164 -8.97 -14.69 11.40
C LYS A 164 -9.22 -14.80 9.89
N PHE A 165 -8.15 -14.93 9.11
CA PHE A 165 -8.18 -15.06 7.65
C PHE A 165 -8.03 -16.50 7.19
#